data_AF-A0A9N9P7I9-F1
#
_entry.id   AF-A0A9N9P7I9-F1
#
_cell.length_a   1.000
_cell.length_b   1.000
_cell.length_c   1.000
_cell.angle_alpha   90.00
_cell.angle_beta   90.00
_cell.angle_gamma   90.00
#
_symmetry.space_group_name_H-M   'P 1'
#
loop_
_entity.id
_entity.type
_entity.pdbx_description
1 polymer ?
#
loop_
_entity_poly.entity_id
_entity_poly.type
_entity_poly.pdbx_seq_one_letter_code
_entity_poly.pdbx_strand_id
1 'polypeptide(L)'
;GVTIVFPIVYGNVATLLPQKKVPDSDHTHKWTVSVKGINGQEIGHFVKKVTFKLHETYSNPQRVVEHPPFEITETGWGEFELSIKLQFIEGSEKPVTLYHNLRLHSYEDDGSISTSSKNKPVQSFQYDELVEQDELRKIEEAYRKVQEQMTIYKNRNDKITKELEEVKAELE
;
A
#
# COMPACT_ATOMS: atom_id res chain seq x y z
N GLY A 1 -21.47 -11.50 -4.74
CA GLY A 1 -21.03 -10.14 -4.37
C GLY A 1 -20.01 -9.67 -5.38
N VAL A 2 -19.80 -8.36 -5.48
CA VAL A 2 -18.65 -7.80 -6.21
C VAL A 2 -17.47 -7.80 -5.24
N THR A 3 -16.30 -8.21 -5.72
CA THR A 3 -15.06 -8.24 -4.95
C THR A 3 -14.01 -7.48 -5.75
N ILE A 4 -13.38 -6.49 -5.13
CA ILE A 4 -12.25 -5.78 -5.73
C ILE A 4 -10.98 -6.38 -5.17
N VAL A 5 -10.01 -6.63 -6.05
CA VAL A 5 -8.71 -7.20 -5.70
C VAL A 5 -7.62 -6.24 -6.11
N PHE A 6 -6.76 -5.88 -5.16
CA PHE A 6 -5.58 -5.06 -5.39
C PHE A 6 -4.33 -5.94 -5.25
N PRO A 7 -3.70 -6.32 -6.37
CA PRO A 7 -2.51 -7.15 -6.32
C PRO A 7 -1.29 -6.33 -5.89
N ILE A 8 -0.53 -6.87 -4.94
CA ILE A 8 0.65 -6.24 -4.38
C ILE A 8 1.84 -7.20 -4.40
N VAL A 9 3.03 -6.59 -4.39
CA VAL A 9 4.30 -7.28 -4.20
C VAL A 9 5.03 -6.59 -3.07
N TYR A 10 5.47 -7.36 -2.08
CA TYR A 10 6.23 -6.84 -0.94
C TYR A 10 7.43 -7.72 -0.63
N GLY A 11 8.43 -7.13 0.01
CA GLY A 11 9.65 -7.82 0.38
C GLY A 11 10.86 -6.92 0.27
N ASN A 12 12.05 -7.48 0.13
CA ASN A 12 13.29 -6.73 0.20
C ASN A 12 14.30 -7.03 -0.91
N VAL A 13 15.16 -6.04 -1.15
CA VAL A 13 16.44 -6.19 -1.84
C VAL A 13 17.56 -6.02 -0.82
N ALA A 14 18.66 -6.76 -0.93
CA ALA A 14 19.85 -6.60 -0.12
C ALA A 14 21.13 -6.65 -0.95
N THR A 15 22.14 -5.90 -0.54
CA THR A 15 23.46 -5.82 -1.19
C THR A 15 24.55 -5.80 -0.12
N LEU A 16 25.68 -6.46 -0.38
CA LEU A 16 26.84 -6.37 0.50
C LEU A 16 27.37 -4.94 0.55
N LEU A 17 27.68 -4.48 1.76
CA LEU A 17 28.38 -3.21 1.95
C LEU A 17 29.85 -3.37 1.57
N PRO A 18 30.46 -2.37 0.93
CA PRO A 18 31.91 -2.36 0.76
C PRO A 18 32.57 -2.26 2.14
N GLN A 19 33.54 -3.13 2.42
CA GLN A 19 34.25 -3.36 3.71
C GLN A 19 34.80 -2.11 4.43
N LYS A 20 34.69 -0.91 3.86
CA LYS A 20 35.38 0.32 4.31
C LYS A 20 34.48 1.44 4.84
N LYS A 21 33.17 1.26 4.98
CA LYS A 21 32.25 2.44 5.01
C LYS A 21 31.27 2.60 6.17
N VAL A 22 31.26 1.75 7.19
CA VAL A 22 30.53 2.11 8.43
C VAL A 22 31.52 2.06 9.60
N PRO A 23 32.11 3.21 9.98
CA PRO A 23 32.87 3.31 11.23
C PRO A 23 31.98 2.85 12.38
N ASP A 24 32.52 2.00 13.26
CA ASP A 24 31.87 1.52 14.49
C ASP A 24 30.60 0.65 14.32
N SER A 25 30.45 -0.04 13.19
CA SER A 25 29.31 -0.95 12.97
C SER A 25 29.72 -2.27 12.30
N ASP A 26 29.23 -3.38 12.85
CA ASP A 26 29.38 -4.73 12.30
C ASP A 26 28.38 -5.03 11.15
N HIS A 27 27.76 -3.99 10.57
CA HIS A 27 26.78 -4.16 9.50
C HIS A 27 27.45 -4.66 8.21
N THR A 28 26.89 -5.73 7.63
CA THR A 28 27.44 -6.39 6.44
C THR A 28 26.64 -6.08 5.17
N HIS A 29 25.37 -5.72 5.30
CA HIS A 29 24.46 -5.49 4.19
C HIS A 29 23.75 -4.14 4.27
N LYS A 30 23.48 -3.56 3.10
CA LYS A 30 22.43 -2.55 2.90
C LYS A 30 21.21 -3.26 2.33
N TRP A 31 20.05 -3.01 2.91
CA TRP A 31 18.81 -3.61 2.49
C TRP A 31 17.69 -2.57 2.38
N THR A 32 16.76 -2.81 1.47
CA THR A 32 15.57 -1.98 1.24
C THR A 32 14.35 -2.88 1.26
N VAL A 33 13.43 -2.67 2.19
CA VAL A 33 12.12 -3.34 2.19
C VAL A 33 11.09 -2.40 1.58
N SER A 34 10.19 -2.95 0.76
CA SER A 34 9.20 -2.17 0.02
C SER A 34 7.89 -2.93 -0.14
N VAL A 35 6.82 -2.19 -0.38
CA VAL A 35 5.52 -2.70 -0.86
C VAL A 35 5.07 -1.84 -2.04
N LYS A 36 4.64 -2.49 -3.12
CA LYS A 36 4.28 -1.84 -4.39
C LYS A 36 3.25 -2.68 -5.16
N GLY A 37 2.65 -2.12 -6.19
CA GLY A 37 1.80 -2.85 -7.11
C GLY A 37 2.61 -3.73 -8.06
N ILE A 38 1.92 -4.58 -8.82
CA ILE A 38 2.54 -5.37 -9.89
C ILE A 38 3.30 -4.42 -10.84
N ASN A 39 4.46 -4.87 -11.33
CA ASN A 39 5.33 -4.12 -12.25
C ASN A 39 5.80 -2.75 -11.70
N GLY A 40 5.79 -2.57 -10.37
CA GLY A 40 6.23 -1.32 -9.74
C GLY A 40 5.20 -0.20 -9.80
N GLN A 41 3.93 -0.52 -10.07
CA GLN A 41 2.85 0.46 -10.02
C GLN A 41 2.73 1.08 -8.62
N GLU A 42 2.45 2.37 -8.58
CA GLU A 42 2.16 3.07 -7.33
C GLU A 42 0.80 2.66 -6.74
N ILE A 43 0.78 2.44 -5.43
CA ILE A 43 -0.41 2.04 -4.67
C ILE A 43 -0.98 3.16 -3.79
N GLY A 44 -0.42 4.37 -3.91
CA GLY A 44 -0.83 5.53 -3.10
C GLY A 44 -2.25 6.03 -3.34
N HIS A 45 -2.95 5.49 -4.34
CA HIS A 45 -4.35 5.80 -4.63
C HIS A 45 -5.34 5.02 -3.74
N PHE A 46 -4.90 3.96 -3.06
CA PHE A 46 -5.70 3.23 -2.07
C PHE A 46 -4.98 3.05 -0.73
N VAL A 47 -3.65 3.06 -0.70
CA VAL A 47 -2.84 3.04 0.52
C VAL A 47 -2.51 4.46 0.98
N LYS A 48 -2.96 4.81 2.19
CA LYS A 48 -2.70 6.10 2.84
C LYS A 48 -1.30 6.18 3.46
N LYS A 49 -0.88 5.11 4.15
CA LYS A 49 0.45 5.02 4.74
C LYS A 49 0.83 3.58 5.02
N VAL A 50 2.13 3.35 5.08
CA VAL A 50 2.72 2.05 5.43
C VAL A 50 3.57 2.21 6.68
N THR A 51 3.38 1.31 7.64
CA THR A 51 4.21 1.23 8.84
C THR A 51 5.05 -0.04 8.79
N PHE A 52 6.37 0.11 8.77
CA PHE A 52 7.32 -0.98 8.87
C PHE A 52 7.79 -1.12 10.32
N LYS A 53 7.58 -2.28 10.94
CA LYS A 53 8.11 -2.59 12.26
C LYS A 53 9.33 -3.50 12.13
N LEU A 54 10.50 -2.93 12.41
CA LEU A 54 11.79 -3.59 12.44
C LEU A 54 12.02 -4.32 13.78
N HIS A 55 13.11 -5.08 13.85
CA HIS A 55 13.60 -5.66 15.10
C HIS A 55 13.94 -4.56 16.13
N GLU A 56 13.71 -4.83 17.42
CA GLU A 56 13.81 -3.85 18.51
C GLU A 56 15.23 -3.27 18.71
N THR A 57 16.25 -3.93 18.16
CA THR A 57 17.63 -3.44 18.19
C THR A 57 17.87 -2.22 17.29
N TYR A 58 16.97 -1.93 16.34
CA TYR A 58 17.04 -0.72 15.53
C TYR A 58 16.50 0.48 16.30
N SER A 59 17.19 1.62 16.22
CA SER A 59 16.65 2.88 16.70
C SER A 59 15.37 3.23 15.94
N ASN A 60 14.33 3.63 16.67
CA ASN A 60 13.00 3.89 16.13
C ASN A 60 12.52 2.71 15.26
N PRO A 61 12.29 1.52 15.84
CA PRO A 61 12.02 0.31 15.07
C PRO A 61 10.71 0.40 14.27
N GLN A 62 9.80 1.31 14.64
CA GLN A 62 8.60 1.60 13.87
C GLN A 62 8.84 2.77 12.91
N ARG A 63 8.86 2.50 11.61
CA ARG A 63 9.02 3.50 10.54
C ARG A 63 7.70 3.70 9.82
N VAL A 64 7.30 4.95 9.64
CA VAL A 64 6.04 5.30 8.97
C VAL A 64 6.37 6.04 7.67
N VAL A 65 5.80 5.57 6.56
CA VAL A 65 5.93 6.17 5.24
C VAL A 65 4.54 6.58 4.76
N GLU A 66 4.30 7.87 4.64
CA GLU A 66 2.98 8.43 4.32
C GLU A 66 2.77 8.68 2.82
N HIS A 67 3.85 8.67 2.03
CA HIS A 67 3.81 8.89 0.60
C HIS A 67 4.69 7.88 -0.14
N PRO A 68 4.30 7.46 -1.35
CA PRO A 68 5.13 6.58 -2.15
C PRO A 68 6.47 7.25 -2.55
N PRO A 69 7.53 6.46 -2.80
CA PRO A 69 7.57 5.00 -2.73
C PRO A 69 7.49 4.48 -1.29
N PHE A 70 6.65 3.47 -1.06
CA PHE A 70 6.48 2.86 0.26
C PHE A 70 7.61 1.87 0.54
N GLU A 71 8.77 2.43 0.89
CA GLU A 71 9.98 1.67 1.17
C GLU A 71 10.81 2.31 2.26
N ILE A 72 11.62 1.49 2.94
CA ILE A 72 12.66 1.97 3.86
C ILE A 72 13.97 1.26 3.55
N THR A 73 15.06 1.99 3.72
CA THR A 73 16.42 1.49 3.49
C THR A 73 17.21 1.58 4.78
N GLU A 74 17.89 0.49 5.11
CA GLU A 74 18.68 0.35 6.33
C GLU A 74 19.92 -0.51 6.09
N THR A 75 20.74 -0.64 7.13
CA THR A 75 21.91 -1.53 7.12
C THR A 75 21.84 -2.50 8.29
N GLY A 76 22.41 -3.68 8.14
CA GLY A 76 22.40 -4.71 9.18
C GLY A 76 23.20 -5.94 8.80
N TRP A 77 23.30 -6.88 9.74
CA TRP A 77 24.00 -8.15 9.56
C TRP A 77 23.10 -9.39 9.68
N GLY A 78 21.93 -9.25 10.32
CA GLY A 78 21.02 -10.35 10.63
C GLY A 78 19.74 -10.32 9.80
N GLU A 79 19.19 -11.52 9.57
CA GLU A 79 17.85 -11.75 9.02
C GLU A 79 16.83 -11.81 10.17
N PHE A 80 15.65 -11.22 9.98
CA PHE A 80 14.58 -11.19 10.98
C PHE A 80 13.21 -11.01 10.30
N GLU A 81 12.13 -11.41 10.98
CA GLU A 81 10.77 -11.13 10.53
C GLU A 81 10.39 -9.68 10.86
N LEU A 82 9.92 -8.94 9.86
CA LEU A 82 9.42 -7.58 10.01
C LEU A 82 7.95 -7.51 9.61
N SER A 83 7.18 -6.65 10.27
CA SER A 83 5.78 -6.44 9.90
C SER A 83 5.60 -5.19 9.02
N ILE A 84 4.77 -5.33 7.99
CA ILE A 84 4.42 -4.27 7.04
C ILE A 84 2.93 -4.03 7.18
N LYS A 85 2.56 -2.95 7.89
CA LYS A 85 1.16 -2.59 8.12
C LYS A 85 0.70 -1.54 7.13
N LEU A 86 -0.26 -1.91 6.30
CA LEU A 86 -0.92 -1.05 5.32
C LEU A 86 -2.14 -0.40 5.96
N GLN A 87 -2.23 0.93 5.85
CA GLN A 87 -3.43 1.68 6.22
C GLN A 87 -4.00 2.33 4.96
N PHE A 88 -5.30 2.14 4.72
CA PHE A 88 -5.99 2.60 3.53
C PHE A 88 -6.54 4.03 3.66
N ILE A 89 -6.82 4.67 2.52
CA ILE A 89 -7.35 6.04 2.47
C ILE A 89 -8.77 6.10 3.06
N GLU A 90 -9.59 5.11 2.74
CA GLU A 90 -10.96 5.03 3.25
C GLU A 90 -10.97 4.51 4.69
N GLY A 91 -11.46 5.33 5.61
CA GLY A 91 -11.38 5.09 7.06
C GLY A 91 -12.21 3.92 7.58
N SER A 92 -12.94 3.19 6.73
CA SER A 92 -13.75 2.02 7.12
C SER A 92 -13.00 0.69 7.00
N GLU A 93 -11.94 0.62 6.20
CA GLU A 93 -11.22 -0.63 5.99
C GLU A 93 -10.21 -0.88 7.13
N LYS A 94 -10.20 -2.11 7.64
CA LYS A 94 -9.24 -2.51 8.69
C LYS A 94 -7.83 -2.52 8.09
N PRO A 95 -6.82 -1.98 8.80
CA PRO A 95 -5.44 -2.09 8.35
C PRO A 95 -5.03 -3.55 8.14
N VAL A 96 -4.36 -3.82 7.01
CA VAL A 96 -3.79 -5.13 6.73
C VAL A 96 -2.35 -5.17 7.24
N THR A 97 -1.93 -6.29 7.83
CA THR A 97 -0.55 -6.49 8.29
C THR A 97 0.03 -7.70 7.58
N LEU A 98 1.13 -7.48 6.87
CA LEU A 98 1.93 -8.50 6.21
C LEU A 98 3.17 -8.79 7.06
N TYR A 99 3.71 -9.99 6.96
CA TYR A 99 4.93 -10.41 7.65
C TYR A 99 5.96 -10.86 6.61
N HIS A 100 7.15 -10.27 6.65
CA HIS A 100 8.22 -10.56 5.70
C HIS A 100 9.49 -10.95 6.45
N ASN A 101 10.08 -12.07 6.07
CA ASN A 101 11.41 -12.46 6.55
C ASN A 101 12.48 -11.74 5.73
N LEU A 102 13.16 -10.76 6.34
CA LEU A 102 14.25 -10.02 5.70
C LEU A 102 15.33 -11.00 5.25
N ARG A 103 15.64 -11.01 3.96
CA ARG A 103 16.65 -11.89 3.38
C ARG A 103 17.89 -11.12 2.97
N LEU A 104 19.06 -11.53 3.46
CA LEU A 104 20.34 -10.94 3.14
C LEU A 104 21.19 -11.84 2.23
N HIS A 105 21.02 -13.16 2.32
CA HIS A 105 21.83 -14.15 1.61
C HIS A 105 21.02 -14.93 0.55
N SER A 106 21.68 -15.34 -0.54
CA SER A 106 21.06 -16.16 -1.59
C SER A 106 20.64 -17.54 -1.05
N TYR A 107 19.63 -18.16 -1.67
CA TYR A 107 19.27 -19.56 -1.38
C TYR A 107 20.32 -20.57 -1.87
N GLU A 108 21.18 -20.17 -2.82
CA GLU A 108 22.20 -21.02 -3.44
C GLU A 108 23.53 -21.04 -2.67
N ASP A 109 23.65 -20.27 -1.57
CA ASP A 109 24.89 -20.11 -0.81
C ASP A 109 25.06 -21.20 0.28
N ASP A 110 24.65 -22.44 -0.01
CA ASP A 110 24.84 -23.63 0.83
C ASP A 110 26.26 -24.23 0.68
N GLY A 111 27.27 -23.35 0.66
CA GLY A 111 28.69 -23.75 0.70
C GLY A 111 29.40 -23.95 -0.64
N SER A 112 28.76 -23.70 -1.79
CA SER A 112 29.47 -23.69 -3.09
C SER A 112 29.92 -22.27 -3.46
N ILE A 113 31.19 -21.96 -3.17
CA ILE A 113 31.81 -20.66 -3.46
C ILE A 113 31.98 -20.52 -4.98
N SER A 114 30.96 -19.99 -5.66
CA SER A 114 31.16 -19.33 -6.95
C SER A 114 31.38 -17.84 -6.71
N THR A 115 32.55 -17.33 -7.07
CA THR A 115 32.97 -15.93 -6.84
C THR A 115 32.15 -14.90 -7.63
N SER A 116 31.26 -15.35 -8.52
CA SER A 116 30.45 -14.51 -9.41
C SER A 116 29.08 -14.11 -8.82
N SER A 117 28.61 -14.80 -7.77
CA SER A 117 27.33 -14.52 -7.10
C SER A 117 27.46 -13.57 -5.91
N LYS A 118 28.66 -13.38 -5.34
CA LYS A 118 28.88 -12.58 -4.12
C LYS A 118 28.46 -11.10 -4.22
N ASN A 119 28.47 -10.50 -5.41
CA ASN A 119 28.13 -9.08 -5.58
C ASN A 119 26.73 -8.84 -6.19
N LYS A 120 25.94 -9.89 -6.44
CA LYS A 120 24.59 -9.70 -6.96
C LYS A 120 23.64 -9.29 -5.83
N PRO A 121 22.73 -8.32 -6.07
CA PRO A 121 21.68 -8.03 -5.10
C PRO A 121 20.82 -9.26 -4.83
N VAL A 122 20.62 -9.58 -3.55
CA VAL A 122 19.64 -10.57 -3.11
C VAL A 122 18.26 -9.93 -3.18
N GLN A 123 17.29 -10.66 -3.72
CA GLN A 123 15.90 -10.20 -3.84
C GLN A 123 14.99 -11.27 -3.26
N SER A 124 14.10 -10.86 -2.35
CA SER A 124 13.09 -11.72 -1.72
C SER A 124 11.78 -10.97 -1.73
N PHE A 125 10.88 -11.34 -2.64
CA PHE A 125 9.58 -10.71 -2.81
C PHE A 125 8.46 -11.75 -2.82
N GLN A 126 7.33 -11.39 -2.24
CA GLN A 126 6.12 -12.18 -2.14
C GLN A 126 4.98 -11.45 -2.85
N TYR A 127 4.14 -12.21 -3.52
CA TYR A 127 2.88 -11.74 -4.12
C TYR A 127 1.75 -11.94 -3.12
N ASP A 128 0.85 -10.97 -3.05
CA ASP A 128 -0.40 -11.09 -2.29
C ASP A 128 -1.50 -10.23 -2.91
N GLU A 129 -2.74 -10.50 -2.52
CA GLU A 129 -3.94 -9.88 -3.04
C GLU A 129 -4.72 -9.27 -1.88
N LEU A 130 -4.82 -7.93 -1.86
CA LEU A 130 -5.71 -7.26 -0.92
C LEU A 130 -7.13 -7.36 -1.47
N VAL A 131 -8.00 -8.03 -0.71
CA VAL A 131 -9.37 -8.32 -1.12
C VAL A 131 -10.32 -7.41 -0.37
N GLU A 132 -10.98 -6.52 -1.10
CA GLU A 132 -12.04 -5.69 -0.54
C GLU A 132 -13.42 -6.25 -0.92
N GLN A 133 -14.16 -6.70 0.10
CA GLN A 133 -15.44 -7.40 -0.07
C GLN A 133 -16.65 -6.48 0.06
N ASP A 134 -16.50 -5.30 0.69
CA ASP A 134 -17.60 -4.41 1.05
C ASP A 134 -17.80 -3.25 0.05
N GLU A 135 -17.06 -3.25 -1.06
CA GLU A 135 -17.14 -2.24 -2.14
C GLU A 135 -18.52 -2.16 -2.78
N LEU A 136 -19.21 -3.31 -2.95
CA LEU A 136 -20.58 -3.31 -3.46
C LEU A 136 -21.51 -2.48 -2.56
N ARG A 137 -21.34 -2.59 -1.23
CA ARG A 137 -22.15 -1.85 -0.26
C ARG A 137 -21.90 -0.35 -0.37
N LYS A 138 -20.64 0.06 -0.58
CA LYS A 138 -20.29 1.48 -0.79
C LYS A 138 -20.86 2.01 -2.10
N ILE A 139 -20.76 1.24 -3.19
CA ILE A 139 -21.29 1.60 -4.50
C ILE A 139 -22.82 1.72 -4.43
N GLU A 140 -23.51 0.78 -3.78
CA GLU A 140 -24.95 0.81 -3.57
C GLU A 140 -25.39 2.01 -2.74
N GLU A 141 -24.66 2.33 -1.66
CA GLU A 141 -24.92 3.52 -0.84
C GLU A 141 -24.70 4.82 -1.62
N ALA A 142 -23.63 4.90 -2.44
CA ALA A 142 -23.37 6.04 -3.30
C ALA A 142 -24.45 6.21 -4.37
N TYR A 143 -24.86 5.11 -5.02
CA TYR A 143 -25.94 5.11 -5.99
C TYR A 143 -27.26 5.56 -5.37
N ARG A 144 -27.59 5.08 -4.16
CA ARG A 144 -28.79 5.52 -3.43
C ARG A 144 -28.79 7.02 -3.18
N LYS A 145 -27.67 7.58 -2.72
CA LYS A 145 -27.53 9.05 -2.51
C LYS A 145 -27.74 9.84 -3.80
N VAL A 146 -27.22 9.36 -4.93
CA VAL A 146 -27.44 9.99 -6.24
C VAL A 146 -28.91 9.95 -6.65
N GLN A 147 -29.59 8.82 -6.45
CA GLN A 147 -31.02 8.70 -6.75
C GLN A 147 -31.90 9.62 -5.89
N GLU A 148 -31.58 9.73 -4.60
CA GLU A 148 -32.25 10.67 -3.69
C GLU A 148 -32.08 12.13 -4.15
N GLN A 149 -30.85 12.53 -4.50
CA GLN A 149 -30.58 13.86 -5.05
C GLN A 149 -31.34 14.11 -6.36
N MET A 150 -31.29 13.17 -7.30
CA MET A 150 -32.04 13.28 -8.56
C MET A 150 -33.54 13.45 -8.34
N THR A 151 -34.10 12.77 -7.35
CA THR A 151 -35.52 12.89 -6.98
C THR A 151 -35.82 14.29 -6.43
N ILE A 152 -34.95 14.83 -5.57
CA ILE A 152 -35.06 16.20 -5.05
C ILE A 152 -35.04 17.22 -6.20
N TYR A 153 -34.11 17.08 -7.15
CA TYR A 153 -34.02 17.98 -8.30
C TYR A 153 -35.26 17.90 -9.20
N LYS A 154 -35.76 16.69 -9.49
CA LYS A 154 -37.00 16.51 -10.27
C LYS A 154 -38.18 17.20 -9.60
N ASN A 155 -38.43 16.91 -8.32
CA ASN A 155 -39.55 17.51 -7.58
C ASN A 155 -39.47 19.04 -7.55
N ARG A 156 -38.25 19.60 -7.42
CA ARG A 156 -38.04 21.05 -7.47
C ARG A 156 -38.31 21.63 -8.85
N ASN A 157 -37.86 20.96 -9.91
CA ASN A 157 -38.14 21.36 -11.29
C ASN A 157 -39.64 21.30 -11.61
N ASP A 158 -40.34 20.26 -11.17
CA ASP A 158 -41.79 20.11 -11.36
C ASP A 158 -42.55 21.25 -10.66
N LYS A 159 -42.14 21.60 -9.44
CA LYS A 159 -42.71 22.73 -8.70
C LYS A 159 -42.49 24.06 -9.42
N ILE A 160 -41.27 24.33 -9.86
CA ILE A 160 -40.93 25.56 -10.62
C ILE A 160 -41.73 25.63 -11.91
N THR A 161 -41.87 24.51 -12.62
CA THR A 161 -42.62 24.44 -13.88
C THR A 161 -44.09 24.78 -13.64
N LYS A 162 -44.70 24.24 -12.58
CA LYS A 162 -46.07 24.55 -12.21
C LYS A 162 -46.29 26.02 -11.83
N GLU A 163 -45.40 26.60 -11.01
CA GLU A 163 -45.46 28.03 -10.65
C GLU A 163 -45.33 28.92 -11.90
N LEU A 164 -44.49 28.54 -12.88
CA LEU A 164 -44.37 29.25 -14.15
C LEU A 164 -45.64 29.17 -15.01
N GLU A 165 -46.34 28.04 -15.00
CA GLU A 165 -47.62 27.88 -15.71
C GLU A 165 -48.73 28.72 -15.05
N GLU A 166 -48.79 28.74 -13.72
CA GLU A 166 -49.74 29.57 -12.97
C GLU A 166 -49.52 31.07 -13.26
N VAL A 167 -48.28 31.56 -13.21
CA VAL A 167 -47.95 32.97 -13.52
C VAL A 167 -48.28 33.32 -14.98
N LYS A 168 -48.05 32.41 -15.93
CA LYS A 168 -48.42 32.64 -17.35
C LYS A 168 -49.92 32.76 -17.52
N ALA A 169 -50.70 31.92 -16.84
CA ALA A 169 -52.16 31.96 -16.91
C ALA A 169 -52.77 33.24 -16.31
N GLU A 170 -52.10 33.87 -15.33
CA GLU A 170 -52.53 35.17 -14.77
C GLU A 170 -52.24 36.37 -15.70
N LEU A 171 -51.35 36.20 -16.68
CA LEU A 171 -50.95 37.26 -17.63
C LEU A 171 -51.75 37.27 -18.93
N GLU A 172 -52.53 36.21 -19.21
CA GLU A 172 -53.44 36.08 -20.37
C GLU A 172 -54.85 36.57 -20.03
#